data_AF-T1EK62-F1
#
_entry.id   AF-T1EK62-F1
#
_cell.length_a   1.000
_cell.length_b   1.000
_cell.length_c   1.000
_cell.angle_alpha   90.00
_cell.angle_beta   90.00
_cell.angle_gamma   90.00
#
_symmetry.space_group_name_H-M   'P 1'
#
loop_
_entity.id
_entity.type
_entity.pdbx_description
1 polymer ?
#
loop_
_entity_poly.entity_id
_entity_poly.type
_entity_poly.pdbx_seq_one_letter_code
_entity_poly.pdbx_strand_id
1 'polypeptide(L)' 'ENDPEILQRRQKQIDYGKNTPEYNSYLTQVPRSERTKFHPFTPEKNAKYSRRSWDMMIRIWRKQLHIWDP' A
#
# COMPACT_ATOMS: atom_id res chain seq x y z
N GLU A 1 -7.03 14.61 2.73
CA GLU A 1 -8.30 13.90 2.81
C GLU A 1 -8.65 13.84 4.27
N ASN A 2 -9.80 14.41 4.61
CA ASN A 2 -10.21 14.65 6.00
C ASN A 2 -11.57 14.01 6.28
N ASP A 3 -12.25 13.49 5.25
CA ASP A 3 -13.51 12.77 5.42
C ASP A 3 -13.24 11.41 6.12
N PRO A 4 -13.83 11.18 7.32
CA PRO A 4 -13.58 9.98 8.09
C PRO A 4 -14.08 8.70 7.39
N GLU A 5 -15.17 8.75 6.63
CA GLU A 5 -15.70 7.59 5.91
C GLU A 5 -14.74 7.17 4.79
N ILE A 6 -14.21 8.17 4.05
CA ILE A 6 -13.20 7.92 3.02
C ILE A 6 -11.94 7.34 3.66
N LEU A 7 -11.45 7.93 4.76
CA LEU A 7 -10.25 7.47 5.45
C LEU A 7 -10.39 6.03 5.99
N GLN A 8 -11.55 5.67 6.54
CA GLN A 8 -11.83 4.30 6.99
C GLN A 8 -11.79 3.30 5.83
N ARG A 9 -12.44 3.63 4.70
CA ARG A 9 -12.41 2.78 3.50
C ARG A 9 -10.99 2.61 2.96
N ARG A 10 -10.21 3.71 2.90
CA ARG A 10 -8.80 3.71 2.48
C ARG A 10 -7.93 2.86 3.41
N GLN A 11 -8.13 3.00 4.72
CA GLN A 11 -7.41 2.19 5.71
C GLN A 11 -7.70 0.71 5.52
N LYS A 12 -8.98 0.32 5.37
CA LYS A 12 -9.38 -1.07 5.13
C LYS A 12 -8.69 -1.67 3.88
N GLN A 13 -8.57 -0.89 2.81
CA GLN A 13 -7.85 -1.32 1.59
C GLN A 13 -6.33 -1.47 1.82
N ILE A 14 -5.73 -0.61 2.65
CA ILE A 14 -4.33 -0.77 3.08
C ILE A 14 -4.18 -2.03 3.92
N ASP A 15 -5.07 -2.29 4.87
CA ASP A 15 -4.99 -3.44 5.76
C ASP A 15 -5.07 -4.76 4.96
N TYR A 16 -5.89 -4.81 3.91
CA TYR A 16 -5.92 -5.95 2.99
C TYR A 16 -4.59 -6.24 2.28
N GLY A 17 -3.75 -5.22 2.06
CA GLY A 17 -2.41 -5.42 1.51
C GLY A 17 -1.37 -5.72 2.59
N LYS A 18 -1.52 -5.19 3.80
CA LYS A 18 -0.57 -5.41 4.90
C LYS A 18 -0.74 -6.75 5.60
N ASN A 19 -1.94 -7.32 5.56
CA ASN A 19 -2.26 -8.62 6.17
C ASN A 19 -1.90 -9.81 5.26
N THR A 20 -1.03 -9.62 4.27
CA THR A 20 -0.61 -10.67 3.34
C THR A 20 0.81 -11.15 3.66
N PRO A 21 1.13 -12.44 3.44
CA PRO A 21 2.46 -12.98 3.72
C PRO A 21 3.56 -12.25 2.94
N GLU A 22 3.28 -11.84 1.70
CA GLU A 22 4.21 -11.13 0.83
C GLU A 22 4.59 -9.76 1.39
N TYR A 23 3.65 -9.05 2.06
CA TYR A 23 3.98 -7.80 2.75
C TYR A 23 4.94 -8.05 3.92
N ASN A 24 4.74 -9.11 4.69
CA ASN A 24 5.64 -9.48 5.78
C ASN A 24 7.04 -9.83 5.24
N SER A 25 7.11 -10.63 4.17
CA SER A 25 8.36 -10.94 3.46
C SER A 25 9.05 -9.68 2.94
N TYR A 26 8.30 -8.73 2.38
CA TYR A 26 8.86 -7.45 1.95
C TYR A 26 9.43 -6.64 3.12
N LEU A 27 8.77 -6.62 4.29
CA LEU A 27 9.28 -5.92 5.47
C LEU A 27 10.59 -6.53 5.99
N THR A 28 10.76 -7.85 5.93
CA THR A 28 11.96 -8.54 6.40
C THR A 28 13.11 -8.44 5.40
N GLN A 29 12.82 -8.53 4.10
CA GLN A 29 13.83 -8.49 3.04
C GLN A 29 14.31 -7.06 2.72
N VAL A 30 13.43 -6.05 2.84
CA VAL A 30 13.75 -4.66 2.50
C VAL A 30 13.48 -3.74 3.70
N PRO A 31 14.50 -3.50 4.55
CA PRO A 31 14.44 -2.54 5.65
C PRO A 31 14.03 -1.15 5.16
N ARG A 32 13.35 -0.37 6.01
CA ARG A 32 12.84 0.96 5.63
C ARG A 32 13.91 1.92 5.10
N SER A 33 15.12 1.85 5.64
CA SER A 33 16.28 2.67 5.24
C SER A 33 16.79 2.36 3.84
N GLU A 34 16.54 1.16 3.33
CA GLU A 34 17.05 0.67 2.04
C GLU A 34 16.02 0.78 0.91
N ARG A 35 14.81 1.26 1.23
CA ARG A 35 13.72 1.40 0.26
C ARG A 35 14.02 2.52 -0.73
N THR A 36 14.29 2.11 -1.96
CA THR A 36 14.37 3.00 -3.12
C THR A 36 12.98 3.27 -3.74
N LYS A 37 12.92 4.22 -4.68
CA LYS A 37 11.72 4.57 -5.47
C LYS A 37 11.10 3.40 -6.26
N PHE A 38 11.82 2.29 -6.42
CA PHE A 38 11.33 1.10 -7.15
C PHE A 38 10.59 0.11 -6.25
N HIS A 39 10.69 0.26 -4.93
CA HIS A 39 10.00 -0.60 -3.98
C HIS A 39 8.53 -0.17 -3.81
N PRO A 40 7.64 -1.10 -3.43
CA PRO A 40 6.26 -0.77 -3.15
C PRO A 40 6.13 0.16 -1.95
N PHE A 41 5.43 1.27 -2.15
CA PHE A 41 5.06 2.22 -1.10
C PHE A 41 3.56 2.15 -0.83
N THR A 42 3.20 2.07 0.45
CA THR A 42 1.81 2.14 0.87
C THR A 42 1.23 3.52 0.51
N PRO A 43 0.10 3.59 -0.22
CA PRO A 43 -0.53 4.86 -0.59
C PRO A 43 -0.90 5.71 0.63
N GLU A 44 -0.66 7.02 0.55
CA GLU A 44 -0.94 7.94 1.66
C GLU A 44 -2.45 8.24 1.75
N LYS A 45 -3.14 7.62 2.72
CA LYS A 45 -4.61 7.78 2.85
C LYS A 45 -5.07 9.22 3.11
N ASN A 46 -4.21 10.07 3.68
CA ASN A 46 -4.50 11.46 4.01
C ASN A 46 -4.26 12.41 2.84
N ALA A 47 -3.65 11.99 1.73
CA ALA A 47 -3.48 12.85 0.57
C ALA A 47 -4.80 12.99 -0.22
N LYS A 48 -4.99 14.12 -0.91
CA LYS A 48 -6.18 14.33 -1.76
C LYS A 48 -5.98 13.61 -3.10
N TYR A 49 -6.88 12.67 -3.39
CA TYR A 49 -6.88 11.89 -4.63
C TYR A 49 -8.30 11.73 -5.15
N SER A 50 -8.45 11.65 -6.48
CA SER A 50 -9.68 11.13 -7.06
C SER A 50 -9.89 9.67 -6.64
N ARG A 51 -11.14 9.19 -6.67
CA ARG A 51 -11.45 7.79 -6.38
C ARG A 51 -10.67 6.83 -7.29
N ARG A 52 -10.60 7.13 -8.59
CA ARG A 52 -9.89 6.30 -9.57
C ARG A 52 -8.38 6.28 -9.34
N SER A 53 -7.78 7.43 -9.03
CA SER A 53 -6.35 7.53 -8.73
C SER A 53 -6.00 6.68 -7.51
N TRP A 54 -6.81 6.78 -6.45
CA TRP A 54 -6.63 5.99 -5.23
C TRP A 54 -6.72 4.47 -5.51
N ASP A 55 -7.79 4.04 -6.19
CA ASP A 55 -7.99 2.62 -6.49
C ASP A 55 -6.85 2.06 -7.37
N MET A 56 -6.34 2.86 -8.32
CA MET A 56 -5.19 2.49 -9.15
C MET A 56 -3.91 2.35 -8.31
N MET A 57 -3.64 3.29 -7.40
CA MET A 57 -2.48 3.22 -6.51
C MET A 57 -2.52 1.97 -5.62
N ILE A 58 -3.68 1.65 -5.05
CA ILE A 58 -3.86 0.42 -4.26
C ILE A 58 -3.62 -0.83 -5.12
N ARG A 59 -4.15 -0.85 -6.34
CA ARG A 59 -3.95 -1.98 -7.27
C ARG A 59 -2.48 -2.18 -7.62
N ILE A 60 -1.77 -1.12 -7.99
CA ILE A 60 -0.33 -1.18 -8.32
C ILE A 60 0.47 -1.65 -7.10
N TRP A 61 0.23 -1.03 -5.94
CA TRP A 61 0.92 -1.35 -4.70
C TRP A 61 0.75 -2.82 -4.33
N ARG A 62 -0.48 -3.34 -4.31
CA ARG A 62 -0.74 -4.76 -4.01
C ARG A 62 -0.09 -5.68 -5.04
N LYS A 63 -0.13 -5.35 -6.33
CA LYS A 63 0.51 -6.16 -7.37
C LYS A 63 2.02 -6.24 -7.18
N GLN A 64 2.66 -5.13 -6.79
CA GLN A 64 4.11 -5.10 -6.54
C GLN A 64 4.51 -5.97 -5.34
N LEU A 65 3.67 -6.10 -4.31
CA LEU A 65 3.97 -6.94 -3.15
C LEU A 65 4.17 -8.42 -3.50
N HIS A 66 3.50 -8.92 -4.54
CA HIS A 66 3.68 -10.32 -4.98
C HIS A 66 5.07 -10.64 -5.55
N ILE A 67 5.96 -9.65 -5.73
CA ILE A 67 7.37 -9.92 -6.04
C ILE A 67 8.04 -10.68 -4.87
N TRP A 68 7.50 -10.55 -3.66
CA TRP A 68 7.97 -11.20 -2.45
C TRP A 68 7.11 -12.42 -2.05
N ASP A 69 6.29 -12.92 -2.99
CA ASP A 69 5.65 -14.24 -2.89
C ASP A 69 6.72 -15.32 -3.11
N PRO A 70 6.84 -16.36 -2.26
CA PRO A 70 7.79 -17.46 -2.47
C PRO A 70 7.59 -18.24 -3.79
#